data_AF-A0A7J6U4Z0-F1
#
_entry.id   AF-A0A7J6U4Z0-F1
#
_cell.length_a   1.000
_cell.length_b   1.000
_cell.length_c   1.000
_cell.angle_alpha   90.00
_cell.angle_beta   90.00
_cell.angle_gamma   90.00
#
_symmetry.space_group_name_H-M   'P 1'
#
loop_
_entity.id
_entity.type
_entity.pdbx_description
1 polymer ?
#
loop_
_entity_poly.entity_id
_entity_poly.type
_entity_poly.pdbx_seq_one_letter_code
_entity_poly.pdbx_strand_id
1 'polypeptide(L)'
;MASTSSAGDRAVLSTSEVLSKATGAAFRGGIAGASAQVLNVFALMWMRTTMNYQYRYGGGLMEVLRKLYGEGGVPRFYRGLLPALMQAPLSRFGDTAANVGVLALLDSSAATKDIP
;
A
#
# COMPACT_ATOMS: atom_id res chain seq x y z
N MET A 1 -17.38 37.57 -35.79
CA MET A 1 -17.07 36.73 -36.96
C MET A 1 -15.84 35.90 -36.64
N ALA A 2 -16.00 34.56 -36.70
CA ALA A 2 -15.02 33.48 -36.80
C ALA A 2 -13.79 33.53 -35.87
N SER A 3 -13.67 32.78 -34.77
CA SER A 3 -13.70 31.31 -34.61
C SER A 3 -12.73 30.55 -35.52
N THR A 4 -11.42 30.56 -35.20
CA THR A 4 -10.50 29.47 -35.58
C THR A 4 -9.38 29.34 -34.54
N SER A 5 -9.62 28.57 -33.49
CA SER A 5 -8.58 27.74 -32.89
C SER A 5 -9.21 26.37 -32.71
N SER A 6 -8.82 25.46 -33.60
CA SER A 6 -9.39 24.14 -33.83
C SER A 6 -9.46 23.34 -32.53
N ALA A 7 -10.67 23.30 -31.97
CA ALA A 7 -11.08 22.44 -30.87
C ALA A 7 -11.41 21.03 -31.38
N GLY A 8 -10.45 20.39 -32.06
CA GLY A 8 -10.73 19.22 -32.90
C GLY A 8 -10.13 17.88 -32.47
N ASP A 9 -9.46 17.76 -31.31
CA ASP A 9 -8.69 16.54 -30.97
C ASP A 9 -8.91 16.03 -29.53
N ARG A 10 -10.04 16.38 -28.88
CA ARG A 10 -10.21 16.15 -27.42
C ARG A 10 -11.52 15.50 -26.99
N ALA A 11 -12.22 14.87 -27.93
CA ALA A 11 -13.32 13.98 -27.60
C ALA A 11 -12.79 12.55 -27.58
N VAL A 12 -12.80 11.95 -26.38
CA VAL A 12 -12.58 10.51 -26.12
C VAL A 12 -11.12 10.06 -26.18
N LEU A 13 -10.38 10.23 -25.07
CA LEU A 13 -9.39 9.19 -24.75
C LEU A 13 -10.17 7.89 -24.72
N SER A 14 -9.81 6.93 -25.57
CA SER A 14 -10.47 5.64 -25.68
C SER A 14 -10.56 5.03 -24.28
N THR A 15 -11.66 4.36 -23.94
CA THR A 15 -11.79 3.64 -22.66
C THR A 15 -10.57 2.74 -22.40
N SER A 16 -9.93 2.26 -23.47
CA SER A 16 -8.65 1.53 -23.43
C SER A 16 -7.44 2.37 -22.99
N GLU A 17 -7.33 3.64 -23.37
CA GLU A 17 -6.25 4.55 -22.97
C GLU A 17 -6.40 4.99 -21.52
N VAL A 18 -7.64 5.29 -21.12
CA VAL A 18 -8.00 5.57 -19.72
C VAL A 18 -7.65 4.38 -18.83
N LEU A 19 -8.06 3.18 -19.25
CA LEU A 19 -7.78 1.96 -18.51
C LEU A 19 -6.28 1.68 -18.46
N SER A 20 -5.56 1.83 -19.58
CA SER A 20 -4.09 1.65 -19.63
C SER A 20 -3.36 2.61 -18.69
N LYS A 21 -3.75 3.88 -18.65
CA LYS A 21 -3.17 4.88 -17.75
C LYS A 21 -3.47 4.57 -16.28
N ALA A 22 -4.72 4.20 -15.97
CA ALA A 22 -5.12 3.83 -14.62
C ALA A 22 -4.43 2.54 -14.14
N THR A 23 -4.31 1.53 -14.99
CA THR A 23 -3.56 0.30 -14.70
C THR A 23 -2.07 0.60 -14.48
N GLY A 24 -1.45 1.44 -15.32
CA GLY A 24 -0.06 1.86 -15.14
C GLY A 24 0.19 2.62 -13.83
N ALA A 25 -0.73 3.52 -13.46
CA ALA A 25 -0.68 4.24 -12.19
C ALA A 25 -0.90 3.31 -10.99
N ALA A 26 -1.91 2.44 -11.06
CA ALA A 26 -2.21 1.42 -10.05
C ALA A 26 -1.02 0.49 -9.82
N PHE A 27 -0.36 0.04 -10.88
CA PHE A 27 0.78 -0.87 -10.79
C PHE A 27 2.00 -0.20 -10.14
N ARG A 28 2.33 1.04 -10.54
CA ARG A 28 3.39 1.82 -9.91
C ARG A 28 3.09 2.12 -8.43
N GLY A 29 1.86 2.50 -8.12
CA GLY A 29 1.41 2.74 -6.75
C GLY A 29 1.47 1.47 -5.90
N GLY A 30 1.02 0.34 -6.44
CA GLY A 30 1.07 -0.96 -5.81
C GLY A 30 2.50 -1.40 -5.47
N ILE A 31 3.45 -1.28 -6.40
CA ILE A 31 4.86 -1.64 -6.17
C ILE A 31 5.48 -0.78 -5.05
N ALA A 32 5.21 0.53 -5.07
CA ALA A 32 5.65 1.43 -4.01
C ALA A 32 5.04 1.05 -2.64
N GLY A 33 3.76 0.67 -2.60
CA GLY A 33 3.08 0.20 -1.39
C GLY A 33 3.65 -1.12 -0.86
N ALA A 34 3.89 -2.09 -1.75
CA ALA A 34 4.51 -3.37 -1.38
C ALA A 34 5.91 -3.20 -0.80
N SER A 35 6.76 -2.42 -1.48
CA SER A 35 8.14 -2.20 -1.04
C SER A 35 8.21 -1.47 0.31
N ALA A 36 7.36 -0.46 0.52
CA ALA A 36 7.22 0.19 1.82
C ALA A 36 6.81 -0.80 2.92
N GLN A 37 5.89 -1.72 2.61
CA GLN A 37 5.44 -2.72 3.56
C GLN A 37 6.53 -3.74 3.91
N VAL A 38 7.38 -4.13 2.96
CA VAL A 38 8.55 -4.99 3.22
C VAL A 38 9.47 -4.34 4.24
N LEU A 39 9.86 -3.07 4.01
CA LEU A 39 10.71 -2.32 4.94
C LEU A 39 10.07 -2.20 6.33
N ASN A 40 8.77 -1.93 6.37
CA ASN A 40 8.02 -1.80 7.61
C ASN A 40 7.93 -3.13 8.38
N VAL A 41 7.74 -4.25 7.68
CA VAL A 41 7.73 -5.59 8.29
C VAL A 41 9.07 -5.85 8.96
N PHE A 42 10.20 -5.60 8.30
CA PHE A 42 11.52 -5.76 8.91
C PHE A 42 11.74 -4.83 10.11
N ALA A 43 11.41 -3.54 9.97
CA ALA A 43 11.64 -2.54 11.01
C ALA A 43 10.79 -2.78 12.27
N LEU A 44 9.54 -3.20 12.10
CA LEU A 44 8.56 -3.29 13.19
C LEU A 44 8.20 -4.73 13.60
N MET A 45 8.78 -5.77 13.01
CA MET A 45 8.41 -7.15 13.35
C MET A 45 8.58 -7.45 14.84
N TRP A 46 9.71 -7.04 15.42
CA TRP A 46 10.02 -7.26 16.82
C TRP A 46 9.06 -6.54 17.77
N MET A 47 8.64 -5.33 17.40
CA MET A 47 7.63 -4.56 18.13
C MET A 47 6.26 -5.24 18.03
N ARG A 48 5.90 -5.73 16.84
CA ARG A 48 4.66 -6.48 16.60
C ARG A 48 4.60 -7.76 17.45
N THR A 49 5.72 -8.49 17.54
CA THR A 49 5.84 -9.69 18.37
C THR A 49 5.75 -9.36 19.86
N THR A 50 6.40 -8.28 20.31
CA THR A 50 6.35 -7.78 21.69
C THR A 50 4.92 -7.36 22.07
N MET A 51 4.26 -6.57 21.22
CA MET A 51 2.86 -6.16 21.42
C MET A 51 1.90 -7.35 21.42
N ASN A 52 2.07 -8.35 20.56
CA ASN A 52 1.23 -9.55 20.57
C ASN A 52 1.35 -10.31 21.91
N TYR A 53 2.55 -10.36 22.49
CA TYR A 53 2.74 -10.91 23.83
C TYR A 53 2.08 -10.05 24.90
N GLN A 54 2.26 -8.72 24.84
CA GLN A 54 1.63 -7.78 25.77
C GLN A 54 0.10 -7.84 25.72
N TYR A 55 -0.51 -7.95 24.54
CA TYR A 55 -1.96 -8.08 24.40
C TYR A 55 -2.50 -9.37 25.03
N ARG A 56 -1.71 -10.45 25.00
CA ARG A 56 -2.10 -11.76 25.52
C ARG A 56 -1.91 -11.90 27.03
N TYR A 57 -0.79 -11.42 27.54
CA TYR A 57 -0.35 -11.67 28.92
C TYR A 57 -0.30 -10.41 29.79
N GLY A 58 -0.50 -9.23 29.22
CA GLY A 58 -0.25 -7.95 29.89
C GLY A 58 1.25 -7.69 30.07
N GLY A 59 1.56 -6.55 30.69
CA GLY A 59 2.94 -6.18 31.07
C GLY A 59 3.52 -4.98 30.33
N GLY A 60 4.57 -4.40 30.92
CA GLY A 60 5.28 -3.26 30.35
C GLY A 60 6.19 -3.65 29.18
N LEU A 61 6.44 -2.69 28.27
CA LEU A 61 7.19 -2.95 27.05
C LEU A 61 8.61 -3.48 27.33
N MET A 62 9.32 -2.84 28.28
CA MET A 62 10.68 -3.25 28.66
C MET A 62 10.74 -4.60 29.39
N GLU A 63 9.71 -4.93 30.16
CA GLU A 63 9.64 -6.21 30.89
C GLU A 63 9.43 -7.36 29.90
N VAL A 64 8.49 -7.20 28.98
CA VAL A 64 8.20 -8.17 27.92
C VAL A 64 9.37 -8.33 26.96
N LEU A 65 10.06 -7.24 26.60
CA LEU A 65 11.29 -7.29 25.80
C LEU A 65 12.39 -8.11 26.46
N ARG A 66 12.70 -7.86 27.74
CA ARG A 66 13.68 -8.65 28.48
C ARG A 66 13.28 -10.11 28.57
N LYS A 67 12.00 -10.40 28.79
CA LYS A 67 11.47 -11.76 28.85
C LYS A 67 11.62 -12.48 27.51
N LEU A 68 11.17 -11.91 26.40
CA LEU A 68 11.31 -12.50 25.07
C LEU A 68 12.78 -12.69 24.68
N TYR A 69 13.64 -11.74 25.04
CA TYR A 69 15.08 -11.84 24.79
C TYR A 69 15.71 -13.00 25.59
N GLY A 70 15.30 -13.20 26.85
CA GLY A 70 15.73 -14.34 27.66
C GLY A 70 15.20 -15.70 27.19
N GLU A 71 13.99 -15.74 26.62
CA GLU A 71 13.36 -16.99 26.14
C GLU A 71 13.91 -17.48 24.79
N GLY A 72 14.40 -16.59 23.93
CA GLY A 72 14.83 -16.99 22.59
C GLY A 72 15.60 -15.95 21.78
N GLY A 73 16.09 -14.88 22.43
CA GLY A 73 16.93 -13.85 21.82
C GLY A 73 16.31 -13.13 20.62
N VAL A 74 17.18 -12.57 19.79
CA VAL A 74 16.81 -11.87 18.53
C VAL A 74 16.01 -12.75 17.55
N PRO A 75 16.33 -14.05 17.35
CA PRO A 75 15.57 -14.90 16.41
C PRO A 75 14.10 -15.07 16.77
N ARG A 76 13.74 -15.02 18.06
CA ARG A 76 12.35 -15.11 18.53
C ARG A 76 11.46 -14.03 17.92
N PHE A 77 12.00 -12.83 17.73
CA PHE A 77 11.28 -11.68 17.16
C PHE A 77 11.00 -11.82 15.66
N TYR A 78 11.80 -12.62 14.94
CA TYR A 78 11.69 -12.83 13.49
C TYR A 78 11.14 -14.22 13.11
N ARG A 79 10.74 -15.06 14.08
CA ARG A 79 10.02 -16.32 13.79
C ARG A 79 8.65 -15.99 13.19
N GLY A 80 8.47 -16.33 11.91
CA GLY A 80 7.28 -15.98 11.13
C GLY A 80 7.50 -14.89 10.08
N LEU A 81 8.75 -14.48 9.83
CA LEU A 81 9.09 -13.45 8.87
C LEU A 81 8.69 -13.83 7.43
N LEU A 82 8.88 -15.10 7.05
CA LEU A 82 8.49 -15.61 5.73
C LEU A 82 7.00 -15.41 5.41
N PRO A 83 6.05 -15.90 6.22
CA PRO A 83 4.63 -15.69 5.94
C PRO A 83 4.24 -14.20 6.00
N ALA A 84 4.85 -13.41 6.89
CA ALA A 84 4.61 -11.97 6.96
C ALA A 84 5.08 -11.23 5.69
N LEU A 85 6.23 -11.60 5.13
CA LEU A 85 6.79 -11.01 3.90
C LEU A 85 6.03 -11.40 2.63
N MET A 86 5.30 -12.52 2.64
CA MET A 86 4.44 -12.86 1.51
C MET A 86 3.08 -12.16 1.64
N GLN A 87 2.48 -12.20 2.83
CA GLN A 87 1.13 -11.71 3.04
C GLN A 87 1.07 -10.17 3.07
N ALA A 88 1.94 -9.52 3.86
CA ALA A 88 1.80 -8.09 4.12
C ALA A 88 2.08 -7.25 2.85
N PRO A 89 3.16 -7.49 2.08
CA PRO A 89 3.42 -6.75 0.84
C PRO A 89 2.35 -7.01 -0.22
N LEU A 90 1.86 -8.25 -0.35
CA LEU A 90 0.79 -8.57 -1.30
C LEU A 90 -0.51 -7.85 -0.95
N SER A 91 -0.88 -7.86 0.33
CA SER A 91 -2.07 -7.13 0.81
C SER A 91 -1.92 -5.62 0.60
N ARG A 92 -0.74 -5.05 0.88
CA ARG A 92 -0.50 -3.61 0.70
C ARG A 92 -0.39 -3.19 -0.77
N PHE A 93 0.15 -4.06 -1.62
CA PHE A 93 0.14 -3.88 -3.07
C PHE A 93 -1.29 -3.76 -3.59
N GLY A 94 -2.14 -4.73 -3.26
CA GLY A 94 -3.53 -4.76 -3.73
C GLY A 94 -4.32 -3.54 -3.26
N ASP A 95 -4.21 -3.19 -1.97
CA ASP A 95 -4.84 -2.01 -1.38
C ASP A 95 -4.39 -0.72 -2.10
N THR A 96 -3.09 -0.53 -2.29
CA THR A 96 -2.56 0.70 -2.92
C THR A 96 -2.87 0.76 -4.42
N ALA A 97 -2.78 -0.38 -5.11
CA ALA A 97 -3.13 -0.46 -6.53
C ALA A 97 -4.61 -0.18 -6.78
N ALA A 98 -5.51 -0.71 -5.92
CA ALA A 98 -6.93 -0.41 -6.00
C ALA A 98 -7.20 1.07 -5.72
N ASN A 99 -6.61 1.63 -4.65
CA ASN A 99 -6.81 3.04 -4.29
C ASN A 99 -6.32 3.98 -5.41
N VAL A 100 -5.10 3.79 -5.92
CA VAL A 100 -4.55 4.61 -7.02
C VAL A 100 -5.28 4.36 -8.33
N GLY A 101 -5.71 3.13 -8.59
CA GLY A 101 -6.45 2.76 -9.80
C GLY A 101 -7.84 3.39 -9.85
N VAL A 102 -8.59 3.37 -8.75
CA VAL A 102 -9.91 4.02 -8.65
C VAL A 102 -9.78 5.52 -8.83
N LEU A 103 -8.81 6.17 -8.16
CA LEU A 103 -8.57 7.60 -8.34
C LEU A 103 -8.22 7.96 -9.80
N ALA A 104 -7.34 7.18 -10.43
CA ALA A 104 -6.95 7.41 -11.82
C ALA A 104 -8.10 7.18 -12.81
N LEU A 105 -9.02 6.25 -12.52
CA LEU A 105 -10.25 6.04 -13.31
C LEU A 105 -11.25 7.18 -13.11
N LEU A 106 -11.44 7.65 -11.87
CA LEU A 106 -12.36 8.75 -11.57
C LEU A 106 -11.90 10.06 -12.22
N ASP A 107 -10.63 10.41 -12.10
CA ASP A 107 -10.02 11.62 -12.70
C ASP A 107 -10.14 11.67 -14.24
N SER A 108 -10.27 10.49 -14.86
CA SER A 108 -10.37 10.34 -16.31
C SER A 108 -11.81 10.33 -16.84
N SER A 109 -12.81 10.20 -15.96
CA SER A 109 -14.21 10.21 -16.33
C SER A 109 -14.76 11.64 -16.38
N ALA A 110 -15.54 11.96 -17.42
CA ALA A 110 -16.03 13.31 -17.71
C ALA A 110 -16.99 13.89 -16.64
N ALA A 111 -17.40 13.10 -15.64
CA ALA A 111 -18.36 13.50 -14.62
C ALA A 111 -17.74 14.23 -13.41
N THR A 112 -16.41 14.22 -13.23
CA THR A 112 -15.75 14.77 -12.01
C THR A 112 -14.84 15.97 -12.28
N LYS A 113 -14.70 16.41 -13.54
CA LYS A 113 -13.81 17.53 -13.91
C LYS A 113 -14.23 18.90 -13.32
N ASP A 114 -15.47 19.00 -12.83
CA ASP A 114 -16.09 20.23 -12.31
C ASP A 114 -16.56 20.14 -10.83
N ILE A 115 -16.11 19.15 -10.06
CA ILE A 115 -16.37 19.14 -8.61
C ILE A 115 -15.22 19.90 -7.93
N PRO A 116 -15.48 21.01 -7.21
CA PRO A 116 -14.44 21.86 -6.61
C PRO A 116 -13.62 21.16 -5.52
#